data_AF-A0A175VNP3-F1
#
_entry.id   AF-A0A175VNP3-F1
#
_cell.length_a   1.000
_cell.length_b   1.000
_cell.length_c   1.000
_cell.angle_alpha   90.00
_cell.angle_beta   90.00
_cell.angle_gamma   90.00
#
_symmetry.space_group_name_H-M   'P 1'
#
loop_
_entity.id
_entity.type
_entity.pdbx_description
1 polymer ?
#
loop_
_entity_poly.entity_id
_entity_poly.type
_entity_poly.pdbx_seq_one_letter_code
_entity_poly.pdbx_strand_id
1 'polypeptide(L)'
;MGDDIGGASNQTEEAEELTTAYLRSIWSYTQNHIQRYVGRPWKEVYSTKVVVGVPAIWKQSTKKKVSSLAAEAGLPEDIFIVSEPEAAALAVFRDREDFKDSFKVRV
;
A
#
# COMPACT_ATOMS: atom_id res chain seq x y z
N MET A 1 -6.85 40.66 3.74
CA MET A 1 -6.14 39.61 2.98
C MET A 1 -6.20 38.36 3.85
N GLY A 2 -7.28 37.59 3.75
CA GLY A 2 -7.58 36.55 4.76
C GLY A 2 -8.61 35.49 4.38
N ASP A 3 -9.03 35.39 3.12
CA ASP A 3 -10.12 34.48 2.72
C ASP A 3 -9.66 33.14 2.11
N ASP A 4 -8.36 32.90 1.92
CA ASP A 4 -7.88 31.68 1.24
C ASP A 4 -7.60 30.47 2.17
N ILE A 5 -7.71 30.63 3.50
CA ILE A 5 -7.38 29.53 4.44
C ILE A 5 -8.46 28.43 4.43
N GLY A 6 -9.74 28.79 4.30
CA GLY A 6 -10.84 27.82 4.36
C GLY A 6 -10.86 26.86 3.17
N GLY A 7 -10.55 27.35 1.96
CA GLY A 7 -10.60 26.54 0.75
C GLY A 7 -9.49 25.48 0.65
N ALA A 8 -8.30 25.78 1.17
CA ALA A 8 -7.18 24.83 1.17
C ALA A 8 -7.35 23.70 2.18
N SER A 9 -7.92 23.98 3.36
CA SER A 9 -8.22 22.98 4.38
C SER A 9 -9.23 21.95 3.85
N ASN A 10 -10.32 22.43 3.26
CA ASN A 10 -11.39 21.58 2.76
C ASN A 10 -10.91 20.62 1.65
N GLN A 11 -10.04 21.09 0.74
CA GLN A 11 -9.46 20.23 -0.29
C GLN A 11 -8.53 19.15 0.27
N THR A 12 -7.81 19.47 1.35
CA THR A 12 -6.91 18.51 1.98
C THR A 12 -7.72 17.43 2.68
N GLU A 13 -8.75 17.82 3.44
CA GLU A 13 -9.68 16.89 4.10
C GLU A 13 -10.37 15.97 3.09
N GLU A 14 -10.90 16.53 2.00
CA GLU A 14 -11.53 15.74 0.92
C GLU A 14 -10.53 14.76 0.28
N ALA A 15 -9.30 15.19 0.01
CA ALA A 15 -8.27 14.31 -0.55
C ALA A 15 -7.91 13.15 0.41
N GLU A 16 -7.86 13.41 1.71
CA GLU A 16 -7.59 12.40 2.75
C GLU A 16 -8.75 11.41 2.88
N GLU A 17 -9.99 11.89 2.85
CA GLU A 17 -11.20 11.05 2.86
C GLU A 17 -11.26 10.15 1.63
N LEU A 18 -11.01 10.71 0.44
CA LEU A 18 -10.99 9.96 -0.81
C LEU A 18 -9.86 8.92 -0.82
N THR A 19 -8.69 9.27 -0.31
CA THR A 19 -7.57 8.34 -0.18
C THR A 19 -7.93 7.19 0.74
N THR A 20 -8.53 7.48 1.90
CA THR A 20 -8.94 6.46 2.87
C THR A 20 -10.04 5.55 2.32
N ALA A 21 -11.04 6.13 1.65
CA ALA A 21 -12.11 5.38 1.01
C ALA A 21 -11.58 4.47 -0.11
N TYR A 22 -10.63 4.97 -0.91
CA TYR A 22 -9.97 4.18 -1.94
C TYR A 22 -9.17 3.01 -1.34
N LEU A 23 -8.31 3.28 -0.36
CA LEU A 23 -7.51 2.27 0.32
C LEU A 23 -8.39 1.20 0.98
N ARG A 24 -9.51 1.59 1.60
CA ARG A 24 -10.46 0.67 2.21
C ARG A 24 -11.13 -0.22 1.15
N SER A 25 -11.52 0.38 0.03
CA SER A 25 -12.18 -0.33 -1.06
C SER A 25 -11.25 -1.36 -1.72
N ILE A 26 -10.02 -0.99 -2.04
CA ILE A 26 -9.05 -1.91 -2.64
C ILE A 26 -8.65 -3.01 -1.67
N TRP A 27 -8.54 -2.70 -0.37
CA TRP A 27 -8.23 -3.70 0.64
C TRP A 27 -9.37 -4.70 0.82
N SER A 28 -10.61 -4.22 0.94
CA SER A 28 -11.80 -5.08 0.99
C SER A 28 -11.89 -5.98 -0.24
N TYR A 29 -11.64 -5.43 -1.44
CA TYR A 29 -11.57 -6.23 -2.66
C TYR A 29 -10.49 -7.31 -2.58
N THR A 30 -9.28 -6.94 -2.13
CA THR A 30 -8.13 -7.86 -2.01
C THR A 30 -8.44 -9.01 -1.05
N GLN A 31 -9.00 -8.72 0.12
CA GLN A 31 -9.40 -9.73 1.11
C GLN A 31 -10.45 -10.70 0.54
N ASN A 32 -11.49 -10.16 -0.11
CA ASN A 32 -12.53 -10.96 -0.75
C ASN A 32 -11.96 -11.81 -1.89
N HIS A 33 -11.04 -11.25 -2.67
CA HIS A 33 -10.36 -11.97 -3.74
C HIS A 33 -9.55 -13.13 -3.17
N ILE A 34 -8.66 -12.89 -2.19
CA ILE A 34 -7.88 -13.96 -1.53
C ILE A 34 -8.81 -15.05 -0.97
N GLN A 35 -9.88 -14.67 -0.28
CA GLN A 35 -10.82 -15.63 0.30
C GLN A 35 -11.49 -16.49 -0.77
N ARG A 36 -11.82 -15.95 -1.94
CA ARG A 36 -12.39 -16.74 -3.05
C ARG A 36 -11.44 -17.80 -3.57
N TYR A 37 -10.13 -17.52 -3.60
CA TYR A 37 -9.12 -18.46 -4.10
C TYR A 37 -8.68 -19.47 -3.04
N VAL A 38 -8.59 -19.06 -1.78
CA VAL A 38 -8.05 -19.89 -0.68
C VAL A 38 -9.14 -20.58 0.13
N GLY A 39 -10.40 -20.14 0.00
CA GLY A 39 -11.57 -20.69 0.72
C GLY A 39 -11.65 -20.30 2.19
N ARG A 40 -10.66 -19.58 2.72
CA ARG A 40 -10.59 -19.11 4.12
C ARG A 40 -10.24 -17.63 4.19
N PRO A 41 -10.62 -16.92 5.26
CA PRO A 41 -10.18 -15.55 5.49
C PRO A 41 -8.66 -15.44 5.44
N TRP A 42 -8.13 -14.43 4.75
CA TRP A 42 -6.70 -14.22 4.52
C TRP A 42 -5.87 -14.29 5.81
N LYS A 43 -6.38 -13.71 6.90
CA LYS A 43 -5.72 -13.62 8.22
C LYS A 43 -5.47 -14.98 8.89
N GLU A 44 -6.20 -16.01 8.50
CA GLU A 44 -6.03 -17.37 9.03
C GLU A 44 -4.94 -18.15 8.31
N VAL A 45 -4.52 -17.67 7.14
CA VAL A 45 -3.62 -18.40 6.24
C VAL A 45 -2.29 -17.68 6.09
N TYR A 46 -2.29 -16.34 6.10
CA TYR A 46 -1.11 -15.54 5.79
C TYR A 46 -0.80 -14.50 6.86
N SER A 47 0.46 -14.50 7.27
CA SER A 47 1.13 -13.27 7.69
C SER A 47 1.20 -12.33 6.49
N THR A 48 0.66 -11.12 6.62
CA THR A 48 0.52 -10.18 5.49
C THR A 48 1.28 -8.89 5.76
N LYS A 49 2.10 -8.51 4.78
CA LYS A 49 2.77 -7.21 4.72
C LYS A 49 2.20 -6.45 3.53
N VAL A 50 1.98 -5.14 3.71
CA VAL A 50 1.50 -4.29 2.62
C VAL A 50 2.57 -3.30 2.23
N VAL A 51 2.90 -3.26 0.95
CA VAL A 51 3.82 -2.29 0.36
C VAL A 51 3.00 -1.30 -0.45
N VAL A 52 3.06 -0.02 -0.08
CA VAL A 52 2.42 1.07 -0.82
C VAL A 52 3.50 1.87 -1.53
N GLY A 53 3.52 1.78 -2.85
CA GLY A 53 4.38 2.59 -3.70
C GLY A 53 3.87 4.03 -3.78
N VAL A 54 4.76 5.00 -3.59
CA VAL A 54 4.45 6.43 -3.71
C VAL A 54 5.47 7.16 -4.58
N PRO A 55 5.14 8.33 -5.15
CA PRO A 55 6.10 9.13 -5.88
C PRO A 55 7.35 9.43 -5.04
N ALA A 56 8.54 9.23 -5.63
CA ALA A 56 9.80 9.44 -4.93
C ALA A 56 10.00 10.89 -4.46
N ILE A 57 9.38 11.85 -5.17
CA ILE A 57 9.45 13.30 -4.87
C ILE A 57 8.64 13.72 -3.63
N TRP A 58 7.80 12.85 -3.08
CA TRP A 58 6.96 13.20 -1.94
C TRP A 58 7.78 13.43 -0.67
N LYS A 59 7.39 14.48 0.08
CA LYS A 59 7.96 14.78 1.38
C LYS A 59 7.65 13.64 2.36
N GLN A 60 8.53 13.46 3.35
CA GLN A 60 8.34 12.43 4.39
C GLN A 60 7.05 12.64 5.19
N SER A 61 6.56 13.87 5.33
CA SER A 61 5.27 14.17 5.96
C SER A 61 4.10 13.56 5.20
N THR A 62 4.10 13.64 3.87
CA THR A 62 3.06 13.05 3.01
C THR A 62 3.07 11.53 3.11
N LYS A 63 4.27 10.91 3.13
CA LYS A 63 4.41 9.46 3.32
C LYS A 63 3.86 9.00 4.67
N LYS A 64 4.17 9.72 5.75
CA LYS A 64 3.61 9.45 7.09
C LYS A 64 2.09 9.62 7.11
N LYS A 65 1.56 10.64 6.42
CA LYS A 65 0.12 10.83 6.31
C LYS A 65 -0.55 9.65 5.61
N VAL A 66 -0.03 9.21 4.48
CA VAL A 66 -0.55 8.02 3.76
C VAL A 66 -0.50 6.77 4.63
N SER A 67 0.57 6.58 5.41
CA SER A 67 0.63 5.48 6.38
C SER A 67 -0.49 5.55 7.42
N SER A 68 -0.82 6.74 7.94
CA SER A 68 -1.94 6.93 8.86
C SER A 68 -3.29 6.63 8.20
N LEU A 69 -3.52 7.14 6.98
CA LEU A 69 -4.77 6.91 6.24
C LEU A 69 -4.94 5.43 5.86
N ALA A 70 -3.84 4.74 5.57
CA ALA A 70 -3.84 3.30 5.30
C ALA A 70 -4.25 2.49 6.54
N ALA A 71 -3.75 2.86 7.72
CA ALA A 71 -4.19 2.25 8.98
C ALA A 71 -5.69 2.51 9.24
N GLU A 72 -6.17 3.73 9.01
CA GLU A 72 -7.59 4.09 9.12
C GLU A 72 -8.49 3.37 8.10
N ALA A 73 -7.96 3.09 6.92
CA ALA A 73 -8.62 2.28 5.90
C ALA A 73 -8.71 0.78 6.27
N GLY A 74 -8.03 0.35 7.33
CA GLY A 74 -8.07 -1.03 7.84
C GLY A 74 -7.07 -1.97 7.18
N LEU A 75 -6.00 -1.43 6.56
CA LEU A 75 -4.88 -2.25 6.08
C LEU A 75 -4.16 -2.92 7.28
N PRO A 76 -3.46 -4.06 7.07
CA PRO A 76 -2.68 -4.73 8.11
C PRO A 76 -1.62 -3.79 8.71
N GLU A 77 -1.21 -4.02 9.95
CA GLU A 77 -0.28 -3.13 10.68
C GLU A 77 1.11 -3.01 10.03
N ASP A 78 1.59 -4.04 9.33
CA ASP A 78 2.92 -4.06 8.70
C ASP A 78 2.88 -3.39 7.31
N ILE A 79 2.79 -2.05 7.30
CA ILE A 79 2.72 -1.21 6.10
C ILE A 79 4.06 -0.53 5.79
N PHE A 80 4.58 -0.77 4.60
CA PHE A 80 5.79 -0.13 4.08
C PHE A 80 5.43 0.89 3.01
N ILE A 81 5.62 2.18 3.32
CA ILE A 81 5.53 3.24 2.33
C ILE A 81 6.90 3.41 1.67
N VAL A 82 7.01 2.97 0.42
CA VAL A 82 8.26 3.00 -0.35
C VAL A 82 8.08 3.83 -1.61
N SER A 83 9.16 4.34 -2.17
CA SER A 83 9.09 4.98 -3.47
C SER A 83 8.71 3.96 -4.56
N GLU A 84 8.05 4.38 -5.63
CA GLU A 84 7.77 3.51 -6.78
C GLU A 84 9.00 2.75 -7.32
N PRO A 85 10.19 3.35 -7.52
CA PRO A 85 11.36 2.58 -7.96
C PRO A 85 11.79 1.52 -6.93
N GLU A 86 11.64 1.78 -5.64
CA GLU A 86 11.87 0.77 -4.60
C GLU A 86 10.82 -0.33 -4.64
N ALA A 87 9.53 0.00 -4.83
CA ALA A 87 8.46 -0.99 -5.00
C ALA A 87 8.72 -1.89 -6.21
N ALA A 88 9.14 -1.31 -7.34
CA ALA A 88 9.53 -2.05 -8.53
C ALA A 88 10.73 -2.96 -8.26
N ALA A 89 11.75 -2.48 -7.54
CA ALA A 89 12.89 -3.31 -7.15
C ALA A 89 12.47 -4.47 -6.23
N LEU A 90 11.62 -4.22 -5.23
CA LEU A 90 11.10 -5.26 -4.33
C LEU A 90 10.31 -6.34 -5.08
N ALA A 91 9.50 -5.95 -6.06
CA ALA A 91 8.78 -6.90 -6.91
C ALA A 91 9.76 -7.80 -7.69
N VAL A 92 10.80 -7.22 -8.31
CA VAL A 92 11.83 -7.98 -9.01
C VAL A 92 12.60 -8.91 -8.08
N PHE A 93 12.92 -8.47 -6.86
CA PHE A 93 13.60 -9.31 -5.88
C PHE A 93 12.75 -10.49 -5.46
N ARG A 94 11.46 -10.28 -5.15
CA ARG A 94 10.54 -11.36 -4.79
C ARG A 94 10.42 -12.39 -5.91
N ASP A 95 10.17 -11.92 -7.13
CA ASP A 95 10.05 -12.82 -8.28
C ASP A 95 11.35 -13.63 -8.45
N ARG A 96 12.53 -13.01 -8.29
CA ARG A 96 13.82 -13.72 -8.35
C ARG A 96 14.06 -14.69 -7.20
N GLU A 97 13.59 -14.41 -5.99
CA GLU A 97 13.68 -15.36 -4.88
C GLU A 97 12.81 -16.59 -5.15
N ASP A 98 11.61 -16.39 -5.69
CA ASP A 98 10.76 -17.48 -6.17
C ASP A 98 11.46 -18.28 -7.30
N PHE A 99 12.27 -17.62 -8.13
CA PHE A 99 13.07 -18.27 -9.18
C PHE A 99 14.44 -18.80 -8.73
N LYS A 100 14.98 -18.47 -7.55
CA LYS A 100 16.29 -19.00 -7.09
C LYS A 100 16.26 -20.53 -6.98
N ASP A 101 15.09 -21.13 -6.82
CA ASP A 101 14.91 -22.58 -6.90
C ASP A 101 15.05 -23.17 -8.32
N SER A 102 15.08 -22.34 -9.36
CA SER A 102 15.09 -22.79 -10.77
C SER A 102 16.40 -22.57 -11.54
N PHE A 103 17.31 -21.72 -11.05
CA PHE A 103 18.59 -21.50 -11.73
C PHE A 103 19.65 -22.52 -11.30
N LYS A 104 19.57 -23.75 -11.84
CA LYS A 104 20.76 -24.60 -11.97
C LYS A 104 21.66 -24.02 -13.05
N VAL A 105 22.59 -23.17 -12.65
CA VAL A 105 23.71 -22.75 -13.51
C VAL A 105 24.54 -24.01 -13.77
N ARG A 106 24.43 -24.58 -14.97
CA ARG A 106 25.42 -25.53 -15.48
C ARG A 106 26.61 -24.69 -15.95
N VAL A 107 27.70 -24.77 -15.18
CA VAL A 107 29.04 -24.41 -15.64
C VAL A 107 29.53 -25.51 -16.59
#